data_AF-A0A819DSG6-F1
#
_entry.id   AF-A0A819DSG6-F1
#
_cell.length_a   1.000
_cell.length_b   1.000
_cell.length_c   1.000
_cell.angle_alpha   90.00
_cell.angle_beta   90.00
_cell.angle_gamma   90.00
#
_symmetry.space_group_name_H-M   'P 1'
#
loop_
_entity.id
_entity.type
_entity.pdbx_description
1 polymer ?
#
loop_
_entity_poly.entity_id
_entity_poly.type
_entity_poly.pdbx_seq_one_letter_code
_entity_poly.pdbx_strand_id
1 'polypeptide(L)'
;MYTFLLFYLFIIVKATIAGICLQKQKPDQIRLAIAGINSVNVGWHSYACPFIDDNPNPTPKVKYGLSPAALTSNSVNGKPSTYNTKNFFTRTSWFYGVELQDLQPRTLYYYQIVAMNNGLASDIFSFTSPPALGDRSQPVKIAAYGDMGVDGLLGTLINGVCLFERAVIALQKMLPSIDFFLHHGDIGYADTTPLLVLGKTYDQAMDEYQMGMMNIT
;
A
#
# COMPACT_ATOMS: atom_id res chain seq x y z
N MET A 1 -33.96 30.01 17.11
CA MET A 1 -34.15 28.70 16.42
C MET A 1 -33.18 28.53 15.24
N TYR A 2 -33.06 29.51 14.33
CA TYR A 2 -32.14 29.43 13.17
C TYR A 2 -30.65 29.36 13.50
N THR A 3 -30.18 30.05 14.55
CA THR A 3 -28.78 29.99 15.01
C THR A 3 -28.37 28.63 15.56
N PHE A 4 -29.27 27.94 16.26
CA PHE A 4 -29.03 26.56 16.72
C PHE A 4 -28.99 25.57 15.55
N LEU A 5 -29.85 25.74 14.54
CA LEU A 5 -29.85 24.90 13.34
C LEU A 5 -28.57 25.06 12.51
N LEU A 6 -28.09 26.30 12.33
CA LEU A 6 -26.84 26.60 11.63
C LEU A 6 -25.62 26.05 12.37
N PHE A 7 -25.63 26.10 13.71
CA PHE A 7 -24.57 25.54 14.54
C PHE A 7 -24.53 24.00 14.44
N TYR A 8 -25.68 23.33 14.51
CA TYR A 8 -25.77 21.88 14.32
C TYR A 8 -25.35 21.44 12.91
N LEU A 9 -25.79 22.16 11.87
CA LEU A 9 -25.37 21.89 10.50
C LEU A 9 -23.86 22.04 10.33
N PHE A 10 -23.26 23.08 10.92
CA PHE A 10 -21.81 23.30 10.88
C PHE A 10 -21.03 22.19 11.59
N ILE A 11 -21.52 21.68 12.73
CA ILE A 11 -20.92 20.54 13.43
C ILE A 11 -20.96 19.28 12.56
N ILE A 12 -22.11 18.99 11.95
CA ILE A 12 -22.28 17.82 11.07
C ILE A 12 -21.33 17.90 9.88
N VAL A 13 -21.28 19.05 9.19
CA VAL A 13 -20.39 19.24 8.02
C VAL A 13 -18.92 19.08 8.41
N LYS A 14 -18.49 19.62 9.56
CA LYS A 14 -17.13 19.44 10.06
C LYS A 14 -16.81 17.99 10.38
N ALA A 15 -17.73 17.26 11.02
CA ALA A 15 -17.56 15.85 11.32
C ALA A 15 -17.46 15.01 10.03
N THR A 16 -18.24 15.33 9.00
CA THR A 16 -18.17 14.67 7.69
C THR A 16 -16.84 14.94 6.97
N ILE A 17 -16.34 16.18 7.00
CA ILE A 17 -15.04 16.54 6.40
C ILE A 17 -13.89 15.79 7.09
N ALA A 18 -13.88 15.79 8.43
CA ALA A 18 -12.86 15.06 9.20
C ALA A 18 -12.88 13.55 8.89
N GLY A 19 -14.08 12.96 8.78
CA GLY A 19 -14.24 11.56 8.39
C GLY A 19 -13.69 11.25 6.99
N ILE A 20 -13.99 12.09 6.00
CA ILE A 20 -13.45 11.93 4.62
C ILE A 20 -11.92 12.00 4.62
N CYS A 21 -11.34 12.95 5.36
CA CYS A 21 -9.89 13.12 5.41
C CYS A 21 -9.20 11.95 6.10
N LEU A 22 -9.75 11.48 7.23
CA LEU A 22 -9.22 10.30 7.92
C LEU A 22 -9.22 9.05 7.03
N GLN A 23 -10.30 8.84 6.26
CA GLN A 23 -10.36 7.71 5.33
C GLN A 23 -9.29 7.79 4.23
N LYS A 24 -9.08 8.97 3.66
CA LYS A 24 -8.07 9.20 2.62
C LYS A 24 -6.62 9.11 3.13
N GLN A 25 -6.43 9.40 4.41
CA GLN A 25 -5.12 9.40 5.07
C GLN A 25 -4.75 8.04 5.69
N LYS A 26 -5.67 7.06 5.71
CA LYS A 26 -5.36 5.70 6.16
C LYS A 26 -4.28 5.11 5.24
N PRO A 27 -3.22 4.47 5.78
CA PRO A 27 -2.25 3.76 4.97
C PRO A 27 -2.92 2.70 4.08
N ASP A 28 -2.63 2.75 2.78
CA ASP A 28 -3.05 1.78 1.78
C ASP A 28 -1.86 1.42 0.86
N GLN A 29 -2.09 0.55 -0.14
CA GLN A 29 -1.07 0.11 -1.10
C GLN A 29 0.23 -0.37 -0.40
N ILE A 30 0.05 -1.07 0.74
CA ILE A 30 1.13 -1.52 1.59
C ILE A 30 1.90 -2.62 0.85
N ARG A 31 3.23 -2.51 0.84
CA ARG A 31 4.14 -3.39 0.12
C ARG A 31 5.43 -3.62 0.91
N LEU A 32 5.99 -4.82 0.77
CA LEU A 32 7.28 -5.19 1.34
C LEU A 32 8.31 -5.35 0.22
N ALA A 33 9.55 -4.95 0.51
CA ALA A 33 10.69 -5.19 -0.38
C ALA A 33 11.92 -5.60 0.43
N ILE A 34 12.79 -6.42 -0.16
CA ILE A 34 14.09 -6.72 0.43
C ILE A 34 14.93 -5.44 0.42
N ALA A 35 15.48 -5.06 1.58
CA ALA A 35 16.29 -3.85 1.74
C ALA A 35 17.77 -4.13 2.05
N GLY A 36 18.14 -5.40 2.21
CA GLY A 36 19.47 -5.83 2.60
C GLY A 36 19.46 -7.29 3.06
N ILE A 37 20.58 -7.75 3.63
CA ILE A 37 20.75 -9.16 4.05
C ILE A 37 19.75 -9.54 5.16
N ASN A 38 19.57 -8.66 6.15
CA ASN A 38 18.69 -8.86 7.30
C ASN A 38 17.71 -7.68 7.45
N SER A 39 17.28 -7.09 6.33
CA SER A 39 16.39 -5.96 6.35
C SER A 39 15.30 -6.01 5.29
N VAL A 40 14.16 -5.44 5.66
CA VAL A 40 12.96 -5.32 4.82
C VAL A 40 12.50 -3.87 4.84
N ASN A 41 12.14 -3.35 3.66
CA ASN A 41 11.47 -2.07 3.53
C ASN A 41 9.96 -2.28 3.62
N VAL A 42 9.30 -1.47 4.44
CA VAL A 42 7.84 -1.34 4.44
C VAL A 42 7.50 -0.05 3.70
N GLY A 43 6.87 -0.19 2.54
CA GLY A 43 6.35 0.90 1.73
C GLY A 43 4.84 1.00 1.82
N TRP A 44 4.31 2.21 1.79
CA TRP A 44 2.85 2.44 1.71
C TRP A 44 2.53 3.76 1.04
N HIS A 45 1.26 3.97 0.79
CA HIS A 45 0.69 5.19 0.25
C HIS A 45 -0.37 5.76 1.20
N SER A 46 -0.61 7.06 1.11
CA SER A 46 -1.85 7.69 1.55
C SER A 46 -2.09 8.98 0.77
N TYR A 47 -3.33 9.45 0.74
CA TYR A 47 -3.66 10.74 0.13
C TYR A 47 -3.62 11.87 1.16
N ALA A 48 -3.29 13.07 0.71
CA ALA A 48 -3.63 14.29 1.44
C ALA A 48 -5.16 14.41 1.62
N CYS A 49 -5.59 15.15 2.64
CA CYS A 49 -7.01 15.46 2.83
C CYS A 49 -7.56 16.22 1.60
N PRO A 50 -8.73 15.89 1.04
CA PRO A 50 -9.23 16.54 -0.18
C PRO A 50 -9.41 18.06 -0.11
N PHE A 51 -9.44 18.61 1.11
CA PHE A 51 -9.67 20.02 1.39
C PHE A 51 -8.43 20.76 1.90
N ILE A 52 -7.36 20.06 2.28
CA ILE A 52 -6.07 20.62 2.71
C ILE A 52 -4.92 19.80 2.15
N ASP A 53 -3.88 20.45 1.63
CA ASP A 53 -2.72 19.75 1.07
C ASP A 53 -1.72 19.36 2.18
N ASP A 54 -2.14 18.44 3.04
CA ASP A 54 -1.37 18.01 4.21
C ASP A 54 -0.60 16.70 3.98
N ASN A 55 0.47 16.51 4.75
CA ASN A 55 1.19 15.24 4.84
C ASN A 55 0.74 14.51 6.11
N PRO A 56 0.00 13.39 6.00
CA PRO A 56 -0.47 12.66 7.17
C PRO A 56 0.66 11.95 7.93
N ASN A 57 1.83 11.73 7.33
CA ASN A 57 2.96 11.06 8.00
C ASN A 57 4.33 11.68 7.64
N PRO A 58 4.64 12.91 8.11
CA PRO A 58 5.88 13.60 7.77
C PRO A 58 7.13 12.95 8.36
N THR A 59 6.97 12.12 9.39
CA THR A 59 8.03 11.32 10.02
C THR A 59 7.64 9.85 9.99
N PRO A 60 7.70 9.20 8.81
CA PRO A 60 7.19 7.86 8.60
C PRO A 60 7.79 6.86 9.58
N LYS A 61 6.92 6.06 10.21
CA LYS A 61 7.34 5.12 11.25
C LYS A 61 6.49 3.87 11.28
N VAL A 62 7.18 2.74 11.42
CA VAL A 62 6.60 1.42 11.69
C VAL A 62 7.13 0.92 13.03
N LYS A 63 6.24 0.33 13.83
CA LYS A 63 6.62 -0.51 14.97
C LYS A 63 6.53 -1.97 14.56
N TYR A 64 7.45 -2.79 15.04
CA TYR A 64 7.47 -4.22 14.73
C TYR A 64 7.96 -5.06 15.92
N GLY A 65 7.70 -6.36 15.89
CA GLY A 65 8.08 -7.29 16.94
C GLY A 65 7.71 -8.74 16.62
N LEU A 66 7.96 -9.64 17.57
CA LEU A 66 7.69 -11.08 17.41
C LEU A 66 6.27 -11.49 17.85
N SER A 67 5.48 -10.54 18.34
CA SER A 67 4.10 -10.75 18.75
C SER A 67 3.25 -9.54 18.34
N PRO A 68 2.02 -9.75 17.85
CA PRO A 68 1.12 -8.65 17.50
C PRO A 68 0.74 -7.80 18.72
N ALA A 69 0.84 -8.36 19.94
CA ALA A 69 0.59 -7.63 21.18
C ALA A 69 1.82 -6.85 21.70
N ALA A 70 3.01 -7.03 21.10
CA ALA A 70 4.26 -6.46 21.58
C ALA A 70 5.17 -6.03 20.42
N LEU A 71 4.85 -4.87 19.82
CA LEU A 71 5.66 -4.23 18.78
C LEU A 71 6.71 -3.29 19.41
N THR A 72 7.80 -3.87 19.92
CA THR A 72 8.81 -3.18 20.74
C THR A 72 9.92 -2.50 19.94
N SER A 73 10.13 -2.89 18.68
CA SER A 73 11.14 -2.32 17.80
C SER A 73 10.57 -1.20 16.93
N ASN A 74 11.45 -0.30 16.47
CA ASN A 74 11.08 0.84 15.63
C ASN A 74 11.85 0.79 14.32
N SER A 75 11.18 1.14 13.23
CA SER A 75 11.82 1.29 11.92
C SER A 75 12.78 2.47 11.87
N VAL A 76 13.66 2.47 10.87
CA VAL A 76 14.61 3.54 10.58
C VAL A 76 14.43 4.06 9.15
N ASN A 77 15.20 5.09 8.77
CA ASN A 77 15.28 5.62 7.40
C ASN A 77 13.95 6.09 6.79
N GLY A 78 12.99 6.50 7.61
CA GLY A 78 11.68 6.98 7.17
C GLY A 78 11.77 8.27 6.36
N LYS A 79 11.36 8.22 5.09
CA LYS A 79 11.29 9.39 4.20
C LYS A 79 9.97 9.45 3.45
N PRO A 80 9.24 10.57 3.50
CA PRO A 80 8.10 10.80 2.62
C PRO A 80 8.58 11.28 1.25
N SER A 81 7.82 10.93 0.23
CA SER A 81 7.88 11.50 -1.11
C SER A 81 6.45 11.78 -1.58
N THR A 82 6.29 12.63 -2.58
CA THR A 82 4.96 13.03 -3.02
C THR A 82 4.86 13.12 -4.53
N TYR A 83 3.65 12.90 -5.01
CA TYR A 83 3.27 13.11 -6.39
C TYR A 83 1.95 13.89 -6.41
N ASN A 84 1.96 15.07 -7.03
CA ASN A 84 0.76 15.85 -7.22
C ASN A 84 0.07 15.39 -8.51
N THR A 85 -1.05 14.69 -8.36
CA THR A 85 -1.87 14.35 -9.52
C THR A 85 -2.59 15.63 -9.94
N LYS A 86 -2.51 16.01 -11.22
CA LYS A 86 -3.24 17.20 -11.72
C LYS A 86 -4.76 16.98 -11.77
N ASN A 87 -5.29 15.95 -11.11
CA ASN A 87 -6.70 15.65 -11.03
C ASN A 87 -7.37 16.52 -9.95
N PHE A 88 -8.46 17.18 -10.33
CA PHE A 88 -9.23 18.08 -9.47
C PHE A 88 -9.76 17.41 -8.18
N PHE A 89 -9.90 16.08 -8.16
CA PHE A 89 -10.47 15.31 -7.04
C PHE A 89 -9.44 14.58 -6.16
N THR A 90 -8.19 14.41 -6.61
CA THR A 90 -7.11 13.73 -5.87
C THR A 90 -5.89 14.64 -5.85
N ARG A 91 -5.75 15.45 -4.81
CA ARG A 91 -4.76 16.56 -4.83
C ARG A 91 -3.32 16.07 -4.81
N THR A 92 -2.98 15.27 -3.80
CA THR A 92 -1.59 14.92 -3.53
C THR A 92 -1.52 13.51 -2.96
N SER A 93 -0.76 12.66 -3.64
CA SER A 93 -0.39 11.33 -3.14
C SER A 93 0.92 11.44 -2.35
N TRP A 94 0.97 10.77 -1.22
CA TRP A 94 2.17 10.62 -0.42
C TRP A 94 2.61 9.15 -0.43
N PHE A 95 3.89 8.94 -0.70
CA PHE A 95 4.51 7.62 -0.66
C PHE A 95 5.58 7.63 0.42
N TYR A 96 5.61 6.55 1.18
CA TYR A 96 6.49 6.41 2.32
C TYR A 96 7.25 5.11 2.23
N GLY A 97 8.45 5.11 2.77
CA GLY A 97 9.26 3.92 2.95
C GLY A 97 10.03 4.03 4.25
N VAL A 98 10.06 2.93 5.00
CA VAL A 98 10.89 2.77 6.20
C VAL A 98 11.58 1.41 6.16
N GLU A 99 12.70 1.29 6.84
CA GLU A 99 13.46 0.04 6.91
C GLU A 99 13.35 -0.61 8.28
N LEU A 100 13.09 -1.91 8.31
CA LEU A 100 13.22 -2.77 9.47
C LEU A 100 14.57 -3.50 9.35
N GLN A 101 15.48 -3.27 10.28
CA GLN A 101 16.85 -3.79 10.26
C GLN A 101 17.06 -4.83 11.36
N ASP A 102 18.22 -5.48 11.35
CA ASP A 102 18.65 -6.46 12.35
C ASP A 102 17.64 -7.61 12.55
N LEU A 103 16.93 -7.98 11.48
CA LEU A 103 15.95 -9.06 11.50
C LEU A 103 16.66 -10.40 11.65
N GLN A 104 16.15 -11.23 12.55
CA GLN A 104 16.61 -12.61 12.64
C GLN A 104 16.17 -13.37 11.39
N PRO A 105 17.00 -14.25 10.82
CA PRO A 105 16.62 -15.02 9.63
C PRO A 105 15.37 -15.89 9.82
N ARG A 106 14.59 -16.10 8.76
CA ARG A 106 13.39 -16.99 8.74
C ARG A 106 12.46 -16.82 9.94
N THR A 107 12.26 -15.58 10.37
CA THR A 107 11.52 -15.25 11.60
C THR A 107 10.25 -14.50 11.25
N LEU A 108 9.13 -14.92 11.84
CA LEU A 108 7.85 -14.24 11.70
C LEU A 108 7.87 -12.95 12.53
N TYR A 109 7.69 -11.82 11.86
CA TYR A 109 7.54 -10.51 12.47
C TYR A 109 6.14 -9.97 12.23
N TYR A 110 5.62 -9.27 13.22
CA TYR A 110 4.41 -8.45 13.13
C TYR A 110 4.81 -6.99 13.05
N TYR A 111 4.05 -6.19 12.31
CA TYR A 111 4.34 -4.78 12.16
C TYR A 111 3.06 -3.94 12.00
N GLN A 112 3.17 -2.66 12.35
CA GLN A 112 2.11 -1.67 12.22
C GLN A 112 2.69 -0.32 11.83
N ILE A 113 2.08 0.32 10.83
CA ILE A 113 2.35 1.72 10.49
C ILE A 113 1.71 2.59 11.57
N VAL A 114 2.51 3.43 12.20
CA VAL A 114 2.07 4.25 13.34
C VAL A 114 1.34 5.48 12.81
N ALA A 115 0.19 5.78 13.43
CA ALA A 115 -0.50 7.05 13.23
C ALA A 115 0.41 8.22 13.61
N MET A 116 0.55 9.20 12.72
CA MET A 116 1.19 10.48 13.00
C MET A 116 0.26 11.59 12.54
N ASN A 117 0.40 12.79 13.12
CA ASN A 117 -0.52 13.91 12.88
C ASN A 117 -2.00 13.48 13.01
N ASN A 118 -2.86 13.95 12.09
CA ASN A 118 -4.27 13.57 12.01
C ASN A 118 -4.49 12.24 11.25
N GLY A 119 -3.42 11.50 10.91
CA GLY A 119 -3.51 10.24 10.17
C GLY A 119 -3.99 9.06 11.03
N LEU A 120 -4.32 7.95 10.37
CA LEU A 120 -4.70 6.70 11.01
C LEU A 120 -3.53 5.70 11.02
N ALA A 121 -3.48 4.86 12.05
CA ALA A 121 -2.59 3.70 12.06
C ALA A 121 -3.11 2.65 11.07
N SER A 122 -2.21 1.83 10.57
CA SER A 122 -2.62 0.65 9.81
C SER A 122 -3.15 -0.44 10.75
N ASP A 123 -3.75 -1.47 10.16
CA ASP A 123 -3.93 -2.76 10.83
C ASP A 123 -2.56 -3.40 11.13
N ILE A 124 -2.53 -4.44 11.97
CA ILE A 124 -1.31 -5.20 12.24
C ILE A 124 -1.14 -6.25 11.14
N PHE A 125 -0.01 -6.21 10.46
CA PHE A 125 0.39 -7.17 9.43
C PHE A 125 1.53 -8.04 9.91
N SER A 126 1.88 -9.06 9.14
CA SER A 126 2.99 -9.95 9.45
C SER A 126 3.74 -10.38 8.20
N PHE A 127 5.04 -10.65 8.33
CA PHE A 127 5.88 -11.22 7.28
C PHE A 127 6.95 -12.13 7.88
N THR A 128 7.52 -13.02 7.07
CA THR A 128 8.69 -13.81 7.46
C THR A 128 9.94 -13.18 6.85
N SER A 129 10.95 -12.92 7.68
CA SER A 129 12.22 -12.36 7.22
C SER A 129 13.00 -13.31 6.31
N PRO A 130 13.88 -12.78 5.44
CA PRO A 130 14.72 -13.60 4.56
C PRO A 130 15.58 -14.64 5.32
N PRO A 131 16.02 -15.71 4.65
CA PRO A 131 16.99 -16.63 5.24
C PRO A 131 18.37 -15.99 5.38
N ALA A 132 19.22 -16.61 6.20
CA ALA A 132 20.59 -16.16 6.35
C ALA A 132 21.33 -16.33 5.02
N LEU A 133 22.24 -15.40 4.72
CA LEU A 133 23.07 -15.50 3.52
C LEU A 133 23.84 -16.83 3.54
N GLY A 134 23.70 -17.62 2.46
CA GLY A 134 24.35 -18.92 2.33
C GLY A 134 23.65 -20.07 3.06
N ASP A 135 22.49 -19.84 3.69
CA ASP A 135 21.65 -20.90 4.24
C ASP A 135 21.19 -21.87 3.13
N ARG A 136 21.53 -23.15 3.30
CA ARG A 136 21.16 -24.24 2.38
C ARG A 136 20.18 -25.23 3.00
N SER A 137 19.68 -24.95 4.21
CA SER A 137 18.77 -25.85 4.94
C SER A 137 17.42 -26.01 4.24
N GLN A 138 16.94 -24.95 3.58
CA GLN A 138 15.71 -24.96 2.79
C GLN A 138 15.88 -24.07 1.55
N PRO A 139 15.35 -24.48 0.38
CA PRO A 139 15.39 -23.65 -0.82
C PRO A 139 14.51 -22.40 -0.64
N VAL A 140 14.92 -21.29 -1.26
CA VAL A 140 14.07 -20.11 -1.41
C VAL A 140 13.18 -20.31 -2.64
N LYS A 141 11.86 -20.18 -2.45
CA LYS A 141 10.86 -20.32 -3.49
C LYS A 141 10.44 -18.95 -3.97
N ILE A 142 10.70 -18.67 -5.24
CA ILE A 142 10.40 -17.39 -5.88
C ILE A 142 9.32 -17.62 -6.93
N ALA A 143 8.23 -16.85 -6.85
CA ALA A 143 7.26 -16.75 -7.93
C ALA A 143 7.63 -15.55 -8.81
N ALA A 144 7.95 -15.82 -10.07
CA ALA A 144 8.29 -14.78 -11.05
C ALA A 144 7.16 -14.62 -12.07
N TYR A 145 6.80 -13.38 -12.36
CA TYR A 145 5.77 -13.00 -13.32
C TYR A 145 6.06 -11.59 -13.87
N GLY A 146 5.35 -11.18 -14.92
CA GLY A 146 5.49 -9.88 -15.57
C GLY A 146 4.24 -9.54 -16.34
N ASP A 147 4.21 -8.35 -16.95
CA ASP A 147 3.20 -7.97 -17.93
C ASP A 147 1.77 -8.07 -17.39
N MET A 148 1.59 -7.72 -16.11
CA MET A 148 0.36 -8.02 -15.39
C MET A 148 -0.77 -7.06 -15.78
N GLY A 149 -0.49 -5.76 -15.79
CA GLY A 149 -1.45 -4.72 -16.12
C GLY A 149 -2.65 -4.65 -15.18
N VAL A 150 -3.61 -3.81 -15.56
CA VAL A 150 -4.96 -3.78 -14.96
C VAL A 150 -6.00 -3.81 -16.06
N ASP A 151 -7.18 -4.34 -15.75
CA ASP A 151 -8.25 -4.47 -16.73
C ASP A 151 -8.88 -3.11 -17.07
N GLY A 152 -9.00 -2.77 -18.35
CA GLY A 152 -9.78 -1.62 -18.82
C GLY A 152 -11.27 -1.92 -19.00
N LEU A 153 -12.09 -0.89 -19.20
CA LEU A 153 -13.53 -1.03 -19.50
C LEU A 153 -13.79 -2.01 -20.67
N LEU A 154 -12.96 -1.94 -21.70
CA LEU A 154 -13.03 -2.84 -22.86
C LEU A 154 -12.54 -4.26 -22.54
N GLY A 155 -11.51 -4.42 -21.71
CA GLY A 155 -11.04 -5.74 -21.27
C GLY A 155 -12.11 -6.49 -20.49
N THR A 156 -12.77 -5.81 -19.56
CA THR A 156 -13.84 -6.38 -18.73
C THR A 156 -15.11 -6.68 -19.53
N LEU A 157 -15.53 -5.77 -20.42
CA LEU A 157 -16.80 -5.90 -21.18
C LEU A 157 -16.70 -6.82 -22.40
N ILE A 158 -15.59 -6.80 -23.13
CA ILE A 158 -15.49 -7.51 -24.42
C ILE A 158 -15.05 -8.97 -24.21
N ASN A 159 -14.12 -9.21 -23.30
CA ASN A 159 -13.57 -10.54 -23.09
C ASN A 159 -14.27 -11.29 -21.94
N GLY A 160 -15.02 -10.58 -21.07
CA GLY A 160 -15.62 -11.18 -19.87
C GLY A 160 -14.57 -11.75 -18.90
N VAL A 161 -13.32 -11.31 -19.04
CA VAL A 161 -12.19 -11.82 -18.26
C VAL A 161 -11.61 -10.68 -17.44
N CYS A 162 -11.84 -10.73 -16.12
CA CYS A 162 -11.06 -9.96 -15.14
C CYS A 162 -9.65 -10.60 -15.04
N LEU A 163 -8.79 -10.36 -16.04
CA LEU A 163 -7.48 -11.02 -16.13
C LEU A 163 -6.59 -10.61 -14.95
N PHE A 164 -6.60 -9.33 -14.59
CA PHE A 164 -5.86 -8.82 -13.44
C PHE A 164 -6.32 -9.52 -12.15
N GLU A 165 -7.63 -9.55 -11.91
CA GLU A 165 -8.21 -10.20 -10.73
C GLU A 165 -7.86 -11.71 -10.68
N ARG A 166 -7.93 -12.41 -11.80
CA ARG A 166 -7.57 -13.83 -11.89
C ARG A 166 -6.08 -14.05 -11.60
N ALA A 167 -5.21 -13.18 -12.10
CA ALA A 167 -3.78 -13.22 -11.81
C ALA A 167 -3.53 -12.98 -10.31
N VAL A 168 -4.14 -11.97 -9.70
CA VAL A 168 -4.07 -11.71 -8.25
C VAL A 168 -4.52 -12.95 -7.46
N ILE A 169 -5.66 -13.56 -7.81
CA ILE A 169 -6.17 -14.77 -7.14
C ILE A 169 -5.18 -15.94 -7.28
N ALA A 170 -4.54 -16.10 -8.45
CA ALA A 170 -3.52 -17.12 -8.65
C ALA A 170 -2.30 -16.89 -7.75
N LEU A 171 -1.81 -15.64 -7.65
CA LEU A 171 -0.70 -15.28 -6.77
C LEU A 171 -1.05 -15.48 -5.29
N GLN A 172 -2.26 -15.09 -4.87
CA GLN A 172 -2.76 -15.33 -3.50
C GLN A 172 -2.79 -16.81 -3.14
N LYS A 173 -3.18 -17.69 -4.08
CA LYS A 173 -3.15 -19.15 -3.86
C LYS A 173 -1.72 -19.70 -3.71
N MET A 174 -0.73 -19.02 -4.29
CA MET A 174 0.69 -19.39 -4.17
C MET A 174 1.32 -18.87 -2.87
N LEU A 175 0.78 -17.79 -2.28
CA LEU A 175 1.33 -17.11 -1.10
C LEU A 175 1.74 -18.06 0.05
N PRO A 176 0.97 -19.09 0.44
CA PRO A 176 1.38 -20.00 1.53
C PRO A 176 2.63 -20.86 1.22
N SER A 177 3.07 -20.87 -0.03
CA SER A 177 4.11 -21.77 -0.53
C SER A 177 5.30 -21.06 -1.18
N ILE A 178 5.28 -19.72 -1.21
CA ILE A 178 6.28 -18.87 -1.86
C ILE A 178 6.91 -17.96 -0.81
N ASP A 179 8.22 -17.75 -0.90
CA ASP A 179 8.96 -16.86 0.01
C ASP A 179 9.08 -15.44 -0.56
N PHE A 180 9.02 -15.28 -1.88
CA PHE A 180 9.20 -13.99 -2.55
C PHE A 180 8.51 -13.92 -3.91
N PHE A 181 7.93 -12.76 -4.23
CA PHE A 181 7.38 -12.44 -5.54
C PHE A 181 8.33 -11.52 -6.31
N LEU A 182 8.68 -11.91 -7.54
CA LEU A 182 9.48 -11.10 -8.46
C LEU A 182 8.61 -10.68 -9.64
N HIS A 183 8.26 -9.39 -9.69
CA HIS A 183 7.60 -8.79 -10.85
C HIS A 183 8.63 -8.24 -11.84
N HIS A 184 8.62 -8.73 -13.08
CA HIS A 184 9.62 -8.41 -14.09
C HIS A 184 9.15 -7.33 -15.07
N GLY A 185 8.87 -6.13 -14.56
CA GLY A 185 8.48 -4.98 -15.39
C GLY A 185 7.04 -5.04 -15.89
N ASP A 186 6.61 -4.02 -16.62
CA ASP A 186 5.27 -3.92 -17.20
C ASP A 186 4.14 -4.12 -16.17
N ILE A 187 4.14 -3.22 -15.19
CA ILE A 187 3.36 -3.33 -13.95
C ILE A 187 1.88 -3.03 -14.20
N GLY A 188 1.51 -1.76 -14.32
CA GLY A 188 0.11 -1.33 -14.45
C GLY A 188 -0.32 -0.90 -15.85
N TYR A 189 0.61 -0.82 -16.82
CA TYR A 189 0.39 -0.29 -18.18
C TYR A 189 -0.39 1.05 -18.21
N ALA A 190 -0.17 1.91 -17.20
CA ALA A 190 -0.93 3.15 -17.02
C ALA A 190 -0.73 4.17 -18.17
N ASP A 191 0.35 4.04 -18.93
CA ASP A 191 0.67 4.81 -20.14
C ASP A 191 -0.18 4.40 -21.36
N THR A 192 -0.81 3.22 -21.32
CA THR A 192 -1.72 2.73 -22.37
C THR A 192 -3.19 3.02 -22.09
N THR A 193 -3.49 3.80 -21.04
CA THR A 193 -4.84 4.13 -20.56
C THR A 193 -5.82 4.71 -21.59
N PRO A 194 -5.44 5.48 -22.62
CA PRO A 194 -6.40 5.90 -23.65
C PRO A 194 -6.72 4.81 -24.70
N LEU A 195 -6.01 3.68 -24.75
CA LEU A 195 -6.19 2.63 -25.77
C LEU A 195 -6.52 1.23 -25.21
N LEU A 196 -5.78 0.76 -24.20
CA LEU A 196 -5.93 -0.60 -23.64
C LEU A 196 -6.68 -0.61 -22.31
N VAL A 197 -6.47 0.41 -21.47
CA VAL A 197 -7.16 0.57 -20.17
C VAL A 197 -8.23 1.68 -20.25
N LEU A 198 -9.09 1.60 -21.26
CA LEU A 198 -10.14 2.61 -21.50
C LEU A 198 -10.97 2.86 -20.22
N GLY A 199 -11.14 4.13 -19.85
CA GLY A 199 -11.96 4.54 -18.71
C GLY A 199 -11.21 4.79 -17.40
N LYS A 200 -9.88 4.68 -17.39
CA LYS A 200 -9.02 5.01 -16.22
C LYS A 200 -8.01 6.10 -16.57
N THR A 201 -7.68 6.96 -15.61
CA THR A 201 -6.49 7.82 -15.70
C THR A 201 -5.23 7.01 -15.40
N TYR A 202 -4.06 7.58 -15.71
CA TYR A 202 -2.76 7.00 -15.35
C TYR A 202 -2.70 6.61 -13.86
N ASP A 203 -3.07 7.55 -12.98
CA ASP A 203 -3.02 7.34 -11.53
C ASP A 203 -4.02 6.27 -11.08
N GLN A 204 -5.24 6.27 -11.65
CA GLN A 204 -6.26 5.26 -11.32
C GLN A 204 -5.81 3.84 -11.69
N ALA A 205 -5.11 3.66 -12.81
CA ALA A 205 -4.57 2.37 -13.21
C ALA A 205 -3.48 1.89 -12.22
N MET A 206 -2.59 2.78 -11.78
CA MET A 206 -1.55 2.44 -10.79
C MET A 206 -2.12 2.21 -9.38
N ASP A 207 -3.14 2.97 -8.99
CA ASP A 207 -3.82 2.81 -7.70
C ASP A 207 -4.54 1.47 -7.62
N GLU A 208 -5.31 1.12 -8.66
CA GLU A 208 -5.97 -0.19 -8.73
C GLU A 208 -4.97 -1.35 -8.72
N TYR A 209 -3.89 -1.22 -9.50
CA TYR A 209 -2.83 -2.22 -9.51
C TYR A 209 -2.29 -2.45 -8.09
N GLN A 210 -1.83 -1.38 -7.43
CA GLN A 210 -1.22 -1.49 -6.11
C GLN A 210 -2.22 -1.96 -5.05
N MET A 211 -3.49 -1.55 -5.14
CA MET A 211 -4.55 -2.01 -4.25
C MET A 211 -4.85 -3.50 -4.43
N GLY A 212 -4.89 -4.01 -5.68
CA GLY A 212 -5.07 -5.43 -5.96
C GLY A 212 -3.94 -6.30 -5.41
N MET A 213 -2.71 -5.77 -5.42
CA MET A 213 -1.50 -6.47 -4.98
C MET A 213 -1.26 -6.42 -3.46
N MET A 214 -1.96 -5.58 -2.72
CA MET A 214 -1.80 -5.48 -1.27
C MET A 214 -2.11 -6.80 -0.53
N ASN A 215 -2.94 -7.67 -1.12
CA ASN A 215 -3.32 -8.96 -0.53
C ASN A 215 -2.31 -10.10 -0.78
N ILE A 216 -1.21 -9.83 -1.49
CA ILE A 216 -0.10 -10.79 -1.66
C ILE A 216 1.19 -10.30 -0.96
N THR A 217 1.07 -9.26 -0.14
CA THR A 217 2.14 -8.65 0.65
C THR A 217 2.09 -9.14 2.09
#